data_AF-A0A7X8J0Z3-F1
#
_entry.id   AF-A0A7X8J0Z3-F1
#
_cell.length_a   1.000
_cell.length_b   1.000
_cell.length_c   1.000
_cell.angle_alpha   90.00
_cell.angle_beta   90.00
_cell.angle_gamma   90.00
#
_symmetry.space_group_name_H-M   'P 1'
#
loop_
_entity.id
_entity.type
_entity.pdbx_description
1 polymer ?
#
loop_
_entity_poly.entity_id
_entity_poly.type
_entity_poly.pdbx_seq_one_letter_code
_entity_poly.pdbx_strand_id
1 'polypeptide(L)'
;MKIDEKEVVDLYQVILDESNKKEEVFTEDVKPRKVQFFLILLLIIIAIAFGSFKLYSIIVKNYENKKIENIDEDKPKIVLNKDGVYVETADLKLITIIASGKAWITIKDEKNRDNDYRGYIYPEQKIIIKTKNKLIIESDNGYNIKINIDGNEFVRLSENQGEYIRKEF
;
A
#
# COMPACT_ATOMS: atom_id res chain seq x y z
N MET A 1 -22.71 -35.21 75.27
CA MET A 1 -22.62 -36.23 74.22
C MET A 1 -21.14 -36.34 73.85
N LYS A 2 -20.46 -37.44 74.17
CA LYS A 2 -19.08 -37.69 73.72
C LYS A 2 -19.21 -38.63 72.52
N ILE A 3 -18.76 -38.19 71.36
CA ILE A 3 -18.71 -39.00 70.14
C ILE A 3 -17.55 -39.99 70.33
N ASP A 4 -17.81 -41.27 70.10
CA ASP A 4 -16.84 -42.36 70.24
C ASP A 4 -15.82 -42.27 69.10
N GLU A 5 -14.53 -42.26 69.42
CA GLU A 5 -13.44 -42.08 68.45
C GLU A 5 -13.44 -43.14 67.34
N LYS A 6 -14.02 -44.33 67.61
CA LYS A 6 -14.15 -45.37 66.60
C LYS A 6 -15.04 -44.99 65.41
N GLU A 7 -16.13 -44.25 65.63
CA GLU A 7 -17.02 -43.83 64.54
C GLU A 7 -16.36 -42.80 63.61
N VAL A 8 -15.41 -42.01 64.13
CA VAL A 8 -14.66 -41.02 63.34
C VAL A 8 -13.67 -41.72 62.41
N VAL A 9 -13.02 -42.80 62.88
CA VAL A 9 -12.03 -43.56 62.09
C VAL A 9 -12.70 -44.30 60.93
N ASP A 10 -13.86 -44.91 61.15
CA ASP A 10 -14.61 -45.61 60.10
C ASP A 10 -15.08 -44.65 59.00
N LEU A 11 -15.48 -43.42 59.36
CA LEU A 11 -15.87 -42.39 58.39
C LEU A 11 -14.70 -41.97 57.48
N TYR A 12 -13.50 -41.85 58.04
CA TYR A 12 -12.30 -41.48 57.26
C TYR A 12 -11.90 -42.57 56.26
N GLN A 13 -12.06 -43.86 56.58
CA GLN A 13 -11.75 -44.95 55.65
C GLN A 13 -12.75 -45.05 54.49
N VAL A 14 -14.04 -44.83 54.75
CA VAL A 14 -15.06 -44.80 53.68
C VAL A 14 -14.79 -43.66 52.68
N ILE A 15 -14.37 -42.49 53.16
CA ILE A 15 -14.02 -41.35 52.30
C ILE A 15 -12.76 -41.66 51.46
N LEU A 16 -11.76 -42.33 52.04
CA LEU A 16 -10.53 -42.71 51.33
C LEU A 16 -10.78 -43.77 50.25
N ASP A 17 -11.62 -44.77 50.51
CA ASP A 17 -11.96 -45.81 49.55
C ASP A 17 -12.83 -45.28 48.38
N GLU A 18 -13.75 -44.34 48.63
CA GLU A 18 -14.49 -43.67 47.55
C GLU A 18 -13.59 -42.78 46.68
N SER A 19 -12.59 -42.12 47.28
CA SER A 19 -11.71 -41.23 46.52
C SER A 19 -10.78 -42.02 45.61
N ASN A 20 -10.24 -43.16 46.06
CA ASN A 20 -9.42 -44.04 45.22
C ASN A 20 -10.23 -44.67 44.08
N LYS A 21 -11.49 -45.03 44.30
CA LYS A 21 -12.38 -45.55 43.24
C LYS A 21 -12.68 -44.54 42.13
N LYS A 22 -12.57 -43.24 42.39
CA LYS A 22 -12.84 -42.19 41.40
C LYS A 22 -11.63 -41.85 40.53
N GLU A 23 -10.40 -42.18 40.92
CA GLU A 23 -9.21 -41.91 40.09
C GLU A 23 -8.96 -42.99 39.03
N GLU A 24 -9.30 -44.26 39.28
CA GLU A 24 -9.13 -45.33 38.29
C GLU A 24 -10.05 -45.19 37.06
N VAL A 25 -11.23 -44.58 37.21
CA VAL A 25 -12.22 -44.48 36.11
C VAL A 25 -11.84 -43.44 35.04
N PHE A 26 -10.89 -42.53 35.32
CA PHE A 26 -10.58 -41.40 34.42
C PHE A 26 -9.31 -41.54 33.57
N THR A 27 -8.52 -42.60 33.73
CA THR A 27 -7.20 -42.68 33.09
C THR A 27 -7.10 -43.57 31.85
N GLU A 28 -8.08 -44.47 31.60
CA GLU A 28 -7.95 -45.46 30.52
C GLU A 28 -8.64 -45.10 29.20
N ASP A 29 -9.71 -44.30 29.19
CA ASP A 29 -10.54 -44.12 27.97
C ASP A 29 -10.40 -42.77 27.23
N VAL A 30 -9.56 -41.86 27.75
CA VAL A 30 -9.44 -40.48 27.20
C VAL A 30 -8.22 -40.31 26.28
N LYS A 31 -7.28 -41.26 26.27
CA LYS A 31 -6.02 -41.15 25.50
C LYS A 31 -6.19 -41.13 23.96
N PRO A 32 -6.97 -42.02 23.31
CA PRO A 32 -6.96 -42.08 21.84
C PRO A 32 -7.67 -40.90 21.18
N ARG A 33 -8.75 -40.38 21.78
CA ARG A 33 -9.53 -39.26 21.19
C ARG A 33 -8.75 -37.94 21.19
N LYS A 34 -7.95 -37.69 22.23
CA LYS A 34 -7.09 -36.49 22.30
C LYS A 34 -6.01 -36.52 21.22
N VAL A 35 -5.38 -37.67 20.98
CA VAL A 35 -4.35 -37.83 19.92
C VAL A 35 -4.97 -37.65 18.52
N GLN A 36 -6.17 -38.19 18.28
CA GLN A 36 -6.89 -37.98 17.02
C GLN A 36 -7.25 -36.51 16.77
N PHE A 37 -7.62 -35.76 17.81
CA PHE A 37 -7.89 -34.33 17.70
C PHE A 37 -6.66 -33.54 17.23
N PHE A 38 -5.47 -33.82 17.80
CA PHE A 38 -4.22 -33.19 17.35
C PHE A 38 -3.86 -33.55 15.91
N LEU A 39 -4.12 -34.79 15.49
CA LEU A 39 -3.89 -35.23 14.11
C LEU A 39 -4.78 -34.46 13.11
N ILE A 40 -6.07 -34.29 13.43
CA ILE A 40 -7.01 -33.55 12.58
C ILE A 40 -6.60 -32.08 12.48
N LEU A 41 -6.23 -31.47 13.61
CA LEU A 41 -5.77 -30.07 13.63
C LEU A 41 -4.52 -29.88 12.76
N LEU A 42 -3.57 -30.82 12.83
CA LEU A 42 -2.36 -30.80 12.00
C LEU A 42 -2.69 -30.88 10.50
N LEU A 43 -3.62 -31.75 10.11
CA LEU A 43 -4.06 -31.87 8.71
C LEU A 43 -4.72 -30.59 8.19
N ILE A 44 -5.49 -29.89 9.02
CA ILE A 44 -6.09 -28.59 8.65
C ILE A 44 -5.00 -27.54 8.39
N ILE A 45 -3.99 -27.45 9.25
CA ILE A 45 -2.88 -26.50 9.08
C ILE A 45 -2.13 -26.76 7.76
N ILE A 46 -1.84 -28.04 7.46
CA ILE A 46 -1.19 -28.44 6.20
C ILE A 46 -2.05 -28.09 4.99
N ALA A 47 -3.36 -28.34 5.05
CA ALA A 47 -4.28 -28.03 3.97
C ALA A 47 -4.35 -26.51 3.69
N ILE A 48 -4.41 -25.69 4.75
CA ILE A 48 -4.40 -24.22 4.63
C ILE A 48 -3.07 -23.76 4.01
N ALA A 49 -1.93 -24.27 4.51
CA ALA A 49 -0.61 -23.92 3.98
C ALA A 49 -0.48 -24.25 2.49
N PHE A 50 -0.96 -25.42 2.05
CA PHE A 50 -0.94 -25.80 0.64
C PHE A 50 -1.88 -24.95 -0.22
N GLY A 51 -3.05 -24.58 0.29
CA GLY A 51 -3.98 -23.65 -0.36
C GLY A 51 -3.37 -22.27 -0.55
N SER A 52 -2.74 -21.72 0.49
CA SER A 52 -2.04 -20.42 0.44
C SER A 52 -0.88 -20.43 -0.56
N PHE A 53 -0.10 -21.51 -0.63
CA PHE A 53 0.99 -21.64 -1.60
C PHE A 53 0.50 -21.64 -3.06
N LYS A 54 -0.60 -22.35 -3.36
CA LYS A 54 -1.21 -22.33 -4.70
C LYS A 54 -1.71 -20.93 -5.08
N LEU A 55 -2.36 -20.23 -4.15
CA LEU A 55 -2.85 -18.87 -4.38
C LEU A 55 -1.69 -17.90 -4.66
N TYR A 56 -0.63 -17.97 -3.85
CA TYR A 56 0.59 -17.19 -4.06
C TYR A 56 1.22 -17.44 -5.43
N SER A 57 1.35 -18.71 -5.84
CA SER A 57 1.83 -19.08 -7.18
C SER A 57 0.99 -18.48 -8.31
N ILE A 58 -0.34 -18.46 -8.18
CA ILE A 58 -1.23 -17.87 -9.20
C ILE A 58 -1.06 -16.35 -9.25
N ILE A 59 -0.95 -15.69 -8.10
CA ILE A 59 -0.72 -14.24 -8.02
C ILE A 59 0.63 -13.88 -8.65
N VAL A 60 1.71 -14.61 -8.34
CA VAL A 60 3.04 -14.39 -8.92
C VAL A 60 3.03 -14.62 -10.43
N LYS A 61 2.40 -15.70 -10.91
CA LYS A 61 2.28 -15.95 -12.37
C LYS A 61 1.46 -14.88 -13.09
N ASN A 62 0.39 -14.37 -12.47
CA ASN A 62 -0.38 -13.25 -13.01
C ASN A 62 0.40 -11.94 -12.97
N TYR A 63 1.27 -11.72 -11.98
CA TYR A 63 2.16 -10.56 -11.92
C TYR A 63 3.26 -10.62 -12.98
N GLU A 64 3.84 -11.80 -13.23
CA GLU A 64 4.82 -12.01 -14.31
C GLU A 64 4.20 -11.87 -15.71
N ASN A 65 2.95 -12.32 -15.90
CA ASN A 65 2.18 -12.09 -17.14
C ASN A 65 1.60 -10.67 -17.24
N LYS A 66 1.69 -9.87 -16.18
CA LYS A 66 1.54 -8.41 -16.21
C LYS A 66 2.88 -7.70 -16.40
N LYS A 67 3.84 -8.35 -17.08
CA LYS A 67 4.94 -7.66 -17.76
C LYS A 67 4.33 -6.61 -18.70
N ILE A 68 4.23 -5.39 -18.17
CA ILE A 68 4.33 -4.11 -18.85
C ILE A 68 3.66 -4.17 -20.22
N GLU A 69 2.36 -3.88 -20.27
CA GLU A 69 1.85 -3.16 -21.45
C GLU A 69 2.84 -2.04 -21.73
N ASN A 70 3.39 -1.99 -22.95
CA ASN A 70 4.25 -0.91 -23.38
C ASN A 70 3.64 0.40 -22.89
N ILE A 71 4.32 1.05 -21.95
CA ILE A 71 4.01 2.44 -21.62
C ILE A 71 4.25 3.15 -22.94
N ASP A 72 3.17 3.60 -23.60
CA ASP A 72 3.25 4.42 -24.82
C ASP A 72 4.38 5.43 -24.65
N GLU A 73 5.53 5.17 -25.31
CA GLU A 73 6.68 6.07 -25.24
C GLU A 73 6.34 7.44 -25.84
N ASP A 74 5.29 7.48 -26.66
CA ASP A 74 4.79 8.66 -27.38
C ASP A 74 3.88 9.55 -26.51
N LYS A 75 3.41 9.09 -25.35
CA LYS A 75 2.58 9.91 -24.47
C LYS A 75 3.46 10.90 -23.69
N PRO A 76 3.03 12.18 -23.55
CA PRO A 76 3.76 13.15 -22.75
C PRO A 76 3.88 12.66 -21.31
N LYS A 77 5.11 12.59 -20.81
CA LYS A 77 5.43 12.16 -19.46
C LYS A 77 5.58 13.39 -18.59
N ILE A 78 4.89 13.39 -17.46
CA ILE A 78 5.07 14.42 -16.45
C ILE A 78 5.55 13.76 -15.18
N VAL A 79 6.76 14.12 -14.76
CA VAL A 79 7.45 13.54 -13.61
C VAL A 79 7.64 14.62 -12.57
N LEU A 80 7.37 14.30 -11.32
CA LEU A 80 7.59 15.20 -10.19
C LEU A 80 8.88 14.79 -9.50
N ASN A 81 9.74 15.75 -9.19
CA ASN A 81 10.94 15.54 -8.38
C ASN A 81 11.05 16.64 -7.32
N LYS A 82 12.00 16.46 -6.41
CA LYS A 82 12.40 17.45 -5.38
C LYS A 82 12.80 18.81 -5.98
N ASP A 83 13.26 18.82 -7.23
CA ASP A 83 13.70 20.04 -7.90
C ASP A 83 12.58 20.74 -8.71
N GLY A 84 11.40 20.12 -8.90
CA GLY A 84 10.30 20.70 -9.67
C GLY A 84 9.47 19.69 -10.49
N VAL A 85 8.73 20.19 -11.47
CA VAL A 85 7.94 19.39 -12.43
C VAL A 85 8.69 19.25 -13.74
N TYR A 86 8.85 18.03 -14.20
CA TYR A 86 9.44 17.70 -15.49
C TYR A 86 8.33 17.37 -16.45
N VAL A 87 8.35 18.01 -17.61
CA VAL A 87 7.47 17.69 -18.73
C VAL A 87 8.36 17.19 -19.85
N GLU A 88 8.17 15.95 -20.25
CA GLU A 88 8.89 15.32 -21.35
C GLU A 88 7.88 14.91 -22.42
N THR A 89 8.14 15.33 -23.66
CA THR A 89 7.28 15.02 -24.80
C THR A 89 8.13 14.45 -25.92
N ALA A 90 7.74 13.31 -26.50
CA ALA A 90 8.45 12.72 -27.64
C ALA A 90 8.27 13.55 -28.92
N ASP A 91 7.09 14.16 -29.06
CA ASP A 91 6.72 15.03 -30.18
C ASP A 91 6.69 16.51 -29.79
N LEU A 92 6.55 17.37 -30.81
CA LEU A 92 6.30 18.79 -30.64
C LEU A 92 4.91 19.00 -30.05
N LYS A 93 4.84 19.42 -28.80
CA LYS A 93 3.61 19.60 -28.04
C LYS A 93 3.40 21.06 -27.63
N LEU A 94 2.13 21.44 -27.45
CA LEU A 94 1.76 22.74 -26.89
C LEU A 94 1.54 22.60 -25.39
N ILE A 95 2.38 23.26 -24.61
CA ILE A 95 2.35 23.22 -23.14
C ILE A 95 1.83 24.56 -22.64
N THR A 96 0.72 24.54 -21.91
CA THR A 96 0.12 25.71 -21.28
C THR A 96 0.28 25.63 -19.77
N ILE A 97 0.81 26.67 -19.16
CA ILE A 97 1.06 26.76 -17.72
C ILE A 97 0.24 27.91 -17.14
N ILE A 98 -0.51 27.63 -16.08
CA ILE A 98 -1.42 28.57 -15.41
C ILE A 98 -1.19 28.47 -13.91
N ALA A 99 -1.07 29.61 -13.22
CA ALA A 99 -0.97 29.66 -11.77
C ALA A 99 -2.31 30.09 -11.14
N SER A 100 -2.67 29.53 -9.97
CA SER A 100 -3.84 29.97 -9.20
C SER A 100 -3.65 31.32 -8.50
N GLY A 101 -2.40 31.78 -8.41
CA GLY A 101 -1.97 32.97 -7.67
C GLY A 101 -0.84 33.68 -8.41
N LYS A 102 -0.31 34.75 -7.83
CA LYS A 102 0.96 35.35 -8.29
C LYS A 102 2.10 34.40 -7.93
N ALA A 103 2.51 33.55 -8.87
CA ALA A 103 3.56 32.55 -8.67
C ALA A 103 4.85 32.98 -9.37
N TRP A 104 5.98 32.88 -8.69
CA TRP A 104 7.29 32.92 -9.34
C TRP A 104 7.55 31.57 -9.99
N ILE A 105 7.92 31.58 -11.27
CA ILE A 105 8.18 30.37 -12.05
C ILE A 105 9.52 30.50 -12.79
N THR A 106 10.23 29.39 -12.86
CA THR A 106 11.36 29.21 -13.75
C THR A 106 11.05 28.04 -14.68
N ILE A 107 11.21 28.24 -15.99
CA ILE A 107 10.99 27.20 -16.99
C ILE A 107 12.28 27.04 -17.78
N LYS A 108 12.90 25.87 -17.66
CA LYS A 108 14.18 25.55 -18.29
C LYS A 108 13.96 24.55 -19.41
N ASP A 109 14.52 24.82 -20.59
CA ASP A 109 14.61 23.82 -21.66
C ASP A 109 15.94 23.06 -21.50
N GLU A 110 15.87 21.75 -21.31
CA GLU A 110 17.04 20.90 -21.04
C GLU A 110 18.13 21.04 -22.10
N LYS A 111 17.75 21.27 -23.37
CA LYS A 111 18.68 21.37 -24.51
C LYS A 111 18.99 22.80 -24.93
N ASN A 112 18.26 23.79 -24.41
CA ASN A 112 18.40 25.18 -24.82
C ASN A 112 18.30 26.14 -23.63
N ARG A 113 19.37 26.18 -22.82
CA ARG A 113 19.43 26.95 -21.57
C ARG A 113 19.40 28.47 -21.76
N ASP A 114 19.66 28.96 -22.96
CA ASP A 114 19.57 30.41 -23.26
C ASP A 114 18.11 30.89 -23.30
N ASN A 115 17.15 29.97 -23.40
CA ASN A 115 15.71 30.24 -23.40
C ASN A 115 15.02 29.95 -22.06
N ASP A 116 15.78 29.89 -20.97
CA ASP A 116 15.21 29.81 -19.63
C ASP A 116 14.27 31.00 -19.37
N TYR A 117 12.98 30.74 -19.19
CA TYR A 117 12.03 31.75 -18.77
C TYR A 117 12.08 31.90 -17.25
N ARG A 118 12.12 33.14 -16.75
CA ARG A 118 12.04 33.47 -15.32
C ARG A 118 11.12 34.65 -15.13
N GLY A 119 10.09 34.50 -14.29
CA GLY A 119 9.18 35.60 -14.05
C GLY A 119 7.99 35.22 -13.17
N TYR A 120 7.14 36.22 -12.92
CA TYR A 120 5.87 36.00 -12.25
C TYR A 120 4.77 35.67 -13.27
N ILE A 121 3.98 34.64 -12.97
CA ILE A 121 2.67 34.41 -13.59
C ILE A 121 1.62 34.94 -12.63
N TYR A 122 0.73 35.82 -13.10
CA TYR A 122 -0.43 36.26 -12.33
C TYR A 122 -1.63 35.33 -12.54
N PRO A 123 -2.65 35.34 -11.65
CA PRO A 123 -3.88 34.59 -11.88
C PRO A 123 -4.44 34.85 -13.28
N GLU A 124 -4.97 33.81 -13.92
CA GLU A 124 -5.55 33.85 -15.28
C GLU A 124 -4.56 34.10 -16.43
N GLN A 125 -3.32 34.49 -16.14
CA GLN A 125 -2.26 34.54 -17.14
C GLN A 125 -1.83 33.12 -17.53
N LYS A 126 -1.53 32.95 -18.82
CA LYS A 126 -1.11 31.67 -19.38
C LYS A 126 0.25 31.86 -20.02
N ILE A 127 1.20 30.99 -19.67
CA ILE A 127 2.42 30.82 -20.45
C ILE A 127 2.18 29.68 -21.43
N ILE A 128 2.41 29.93 -22.71
CA ILE A 128 2.24 28.94 -23.78
C ILE A 128 3.62 28.69 -24.40
N ILE A 129 4.08 27.45 -24.31
CA ILE A 129 5.37 27.01 -24.84
C ILE A 129 5.13 25.89 -25.85
N LYS A 130 5.74 26.01 -27.02
CA LYS A 130 5.73 24.96 -28.04
C LYS A 130 7.12 24.34 -28.10
N THR A 131 7.26 23.10 -27.65
CA THR A 131 8.55 22.41 -27.64
C THR A 131 8.40 20.91 -27.83
N LYS A 132 9.48 20.28 -28.29
CA LYS A 132 9.65 18.81 -28.31
C LYS A 132 10.73 18.37 -27.31
N ASN A 133 11.22 19.31 -26.51
CA ASN A 133 12.28 19.08 -25.55
C ASN A 133 11.67 18.87 -24.17
N LYS A 134 12.48 18.29 -23.29
CA LYS A 134 12.16 18.19 -21.88
C LYS A 134 12.21 19.58 -21.23
N LEU A 135 11.11 19.97 -20.61
CA LEU A 135 10.99 21.18 -19.80
C LEU A 135 11.09 20.84 -18.32
N ILE A 136 11.80 21.69 -17.59
CA ILE A 136 11.84 21.68 -16.13
C ILE A 136 11.13 22.94 -15.66
N ILE A 137 10.00 22.77 -14.98
CA ILE A 137 9.16 23.84 -14.45
C ILE A 137 9.32 23.86 -12.93
N GLU A 138 9.94 24.91 -12.45
CA GLU A 138 10.22 25.14 -11.03
C GLU A 138 9.35 26.30 -10.56
N SER A 139 8.85 26.22 -9.33
CA SER A 139 8.11 27.32 -8.73
C SER A 139 8.43 27.46 -7.26
N ASP A 140 8.43 28.69 -6.78
CA ASP A 140 8.53 28.96 -5.36
C ASP A 140 7.35 28.32 -4.62
N ASN A 141 7.63 27.76 -3.43
CA ASN A 141 6.65 27.01 -2.64
C ASN A 141 5.37 27.83 -2.39
N GLY A 142 4.20 27.18 -2.48
CA GLY A 142 2.92 27.77 -2.06
C GLY A 142 1.86 27.99 -3.15
N TYR A 143 2.12 27.65 -4.42
CA TYR A 143 1.19 27.93 -5.51
C TYR A 143 0.69 26.69 -6.24
N ASN A 144 -0.60 26.69 -6.58
CA ASN A 144 -1.15 25.69 -7.48
C ASN A 144 -0.82 26.04 -8.92
N ILE A 145 0.08 25.27 -9.52
CA ILE A 145 0.37 25.34 -10.96
C ILE A 145 -0.40 24.25 -11.67
N LYS A 146 -1.16 24.67 -12.68
CA LYS A 146 -1.86 23.83 -13.63
C LYS A 146 -1.08 23.77 -14.93
N ILE A 147 -0.70 22.56 -15.34
CA ILE A 147 -0.01 22.30 -16.62
C ILE A 147 -0.95 21.51 -17.52
N ASN A 148 -1.17 22.02 -18.73
CA ASN A 148 -1.96 21.38 -19.77
C ASN A 148 -1.07 21.11 -20.99
N ILE A 149 -1.15 19.90 -21.55
CA ILE A 149 -0.39 19.50 -22.75
C ILE A 149 -1.40 19.03 -23.80
N ASP A 150 -1.41 19.69 -24.96
CA ASP A 150 -2.32 19.36 -26.06
C ASP A 150 -3.81 19.27 -25.66
N GLY A 151 -4.26 20.12 -24.74
CA GLY A 151 -5.65 20.16 -24.30
C GLY A 151 -5.96 19.28 -23.09
N ASN A 152 -5.09 18.34 -22.75
CA ASN A 152 -5.24 17.49 -21.57
C ASN A 152 -4.63 18.16 -20.33
N GLU A 153 -5.39 18.23 -19.23
CA GLU A 153 -4.94 18.79 -17.95
C GLU A 153 -4.23 17.71 -17.14
N PHE A 154 -2.99 17.96 -16.69
CA PHE A 154 -2.19 16.88 -16.12
C PHE A 154 -1.73 17.07 -14.68
N VAL A 155 -1.51 18.29 -14.18
CA VAL A 155 -0.88 18.45 -12.85
C VAL A 155 -1.40 19.65 -12.11
N ARG A 156 -1.68 19.47 -10.80
CA ARG A 156 -1.85 20.50 -9.77
C ARG A 156 -0.74 20.32 -8.73
N LEU A 157 0.12 21.31 -8.56
CA LEU A 157 1.08 21.36 -7.44
C LEU A 157 0.38 21.89 -6.18
N SER A 158 0.53 21.26 -5.02
CA SER A 158 -0.07 21.72 -3.74
C SER A 158 1.02 21.86 -2.67
N GLU A 159 0.77 22.66 -1.63
CA GLU A 159 1.70 22.97 -0.52
C GLU A 159 2.28 21.74 0.18
N ASN A 160 1.59 20.60 0.13
CA ASN A 160 2.14 19.33 0.56
C ASN A 160 2.87 18.70 -0.62
N GLN A 161 4.21 18.75 -0.63
CA GLN A 161 5.11 18.09 -1.60
C GLN A 161 4.92 16.55 -1.74
N GLY A 162 3.83 15.98 -1.21
CA GLY A 162 3.48 14.56 -1.25
C GLY A 162 2.04 14.23 -1.62
N GLU A 163 1.14 15.19 -1.90
CA GLU A 163 -0.22 14.87 -2.38
C GLU A 163 -0.42 15.27 -3.83
N TYR A 164 -0.31 14.28 -4.70
CA TYR A 164 -0.58 14.40 -6.14
C TYR A 164 -1.94 13.80 -6.45
N ILE A 165 -2.86 14.63 -6.96
CA ILE A 165 -4.10 14.16 -7.55
C ILE A 165 -3.85 14.04 -9.06
N ARG A 166 -3.44 12.85 -9.51
CA ARG A 166 -3.57 12.47 -10.92
C ARG A 166 -5.07 12.31 -11.18
N LYS A 167 -5.69 13.27 -11.86
CA LYS A 167 -7.02 13.09 -12.42
C LYS A 167 -6.86 12.83 -13.90
N GLU A 168 -6.83 11.55 -14.28
CA GLU A 168 -7.06 11.17 -15.66
C GLU A 168 -8.49 11.63 -16.03
N PHE A 169 -8.63 12.29 -17.17
CA PHE A 169 -9.92 12.54 -17.82
C PHE A 169 -10.00 11.70 -19.09
#